data_AF-A0AB36EJR4-F1
#
_entry.id   AF-A0AB36EJR4-F1
#
_cell.length_a   1.000
_cell.length_b   1.000
_cell.length_c   1.000
_cell.angle_alpha   90.00
_cell.angle_beta   90.00
_cell.angle_gamma   90.00
#
_symmetry.space_group_name_H-M   'P 1'
#
loop_
_entity.id
_entity.type
_entity.pdbx_description
1 polymer ?
#
loop_
_entity_poly.entity_id
_entity_poly.type
_entity_poly.pdbx_seq_one_letter_code
_entity_poly.pdbx_strand_id
1 'polypeptide(L)'
;MTTRRGAGDLRHRYAFDKRVNVNDGYGNTKGGWEQQFNVRAGVIHLRGGEDVMAGRLSGRHTQVVFVRASSLTKQVSTDWRVRDVRSGEFVDGIWRGPTFNIRDITLTNDVAWLDFLVQSGGPD
;
A
#
# COMPACT_ATOMS: atom_id res chain seq x y z
N MET A 1 5.94 -3.31 -25.25
CA MET A 1 7.15 -3.93 -24.64
C MET A 1 6.76 -4.36 -23.23
N THR A 2 6.25 -5.59 -23.06
CA THR A 2 5.81 -6.08 -21.74
C THR A 2 7.05 -6.52 -20.97
N THR A 3 7.58 -5.64 -20.13
CA THR A 3 8.65 -6.00 -19.18
C THR A 3 8.16 -7.19 -18.36
N ARG A 4 8.75 -8.38 -18.56
CA ARG A 4 8.39 -9.59 -17.81
C ARG A 4 8.64 -9.33 -16.32
N ARG A 5 7.58 -9.07 -15.57
CA ARG A 5 7.62 -8.99 -14.11
C ARG A 5 7.96 -10.39 -13.57
N GLY A 6 9.02 -10.48 -12.79
CA GLY A 6 9.58 -11.75 -12.29
C GLY A 6 9.76 -11.75 -10.78
N ALA A 7 10.06 -12.92 -10.20
CA ALA A 7 10.29 -13.06 -8.76
C ALA A 7 11.45 -12.18 -8.24
N GLY A 8 12.43 -11.85 -9.08
CA GLY A 8 13.56 -10.98 -8.73
C GLY A 8 13.21 -9.50 -8.57
N ASP A 9 12.02 -9.09 -8.99
CA ASP A 9 11.52 -7.71 -8.81
C ASP A 9 10.83 -7.51 -7.45
N LEU A 10 10.41 -8.61 -6.80
CA LEU A 10 9.77 -8.63 -5.48
C LEU A 10 10.77 -8.42 -4.34
N ARG A 11 11.41 -7.24 -4.35
CA ARG A 11 12.46 -6.84 -3.40
C ARG A 11 11.90 -6.16 -2.14
N HIS A 12 10.64 -5.72 -2.19
CA HIS A 12 10.00 -5.04 -1.08
C HIS A 12 9.02 -5.98 -0.36
N ARG A 13 8.60 -5.60 0.85
CA ARG A 13 7.57 -6.31 1.59
C ARG A 13 6.58 -5.29 2.13
N TYR A 14 5.32 -5.50 1.80
CA TYR A 14 4.23 -4.63 2.20
C TYR A 14 3.24 -5.39 3.06
N ALA A 15 2.78 -4.74 4.13
CA ALA A 15 1.65 -5.19 4.94
C ALA A 15 0.39 -4.46 4.48
N PHE A 16 -0.72 -5.21 4.41
CA PHE A 16 -2.03 -4.71 4.09
C PHE A 16 -2.85 -4.68 5.37
N ASP A 17 -3.32 -3.50 5.76
CA ASP A 17 -4.17 -3.34 6.92
C ASP A 17 -5.57 -2.91 6.51
N LYS A 18 -6.55 -3.54 7.14
CA LYS A 18 -7.96 -3.20 6.99
C LYS A 18 -8.37 -2.24 8.10
N ARG A 19 -9.23 -1.29 7.78
CA ARG A 19 -9.82 -0.40 8.78
C ARG A 19 -10.84 -1.18 9.59
N VAL A 20 -10.68 -1.17 10.90
CA VAL A 20 -11.61 -1.80 11.85
C VAL A 20 -12.18 -0.74 12.78
N ASN A 21 -13.51 -0.72 12.90
CA ASN A 21 -14.19 0.15 13.85
C ASN A 21 -14.19 -0.58 15.20
N VAL A 22 -13.19 -0.27 16.03
CA VAL A 22 -13.16 -0.77 17.42
C VAL A 22 -13.96 0.22 18.26
N ASN A 23 -15.08 -0.25 18.81
CA ASN A 23 -15.80 0.48 19.85
C ASN A 23 -15.16 0.11 21.19
N ASP A 24 -14.43 1.06 21.79
CA ASP A 24 -13.74 0.84 23.08
C ASP A 24 -14.68 1.01 24.29
N GLY A 25 -16.00 1.14 24.09
CA GLY A 25 -16.98 1.31 25.18
C GLY A 25 -16.86 2.62 25.99
N TYR A 26 -15.81 3.42 25.78
CA TYR A 26 -15.47 4.62 26.55
C TYR A 26 -15.60 5.94 25.77
N GLY A 27 -16.39 5.95 24.68
CA GLY A 27 -16.73 7.19 23.95
C GLY A 27 -15.66 7.72 22.98
N ASN A 28 -14.57 6.98 22.76
CA ASN A 28 -13.57 7.29 21.73
C ASN A 28 -13.51 6.18 20.67
N THR A 29 -14.02 6.44 19.48
CA THR A 29 -13.90 5.52 18.34
C THR A 29 -12.57 5.80 17.62
N LYS A 30 -11.45 5.26 18.11
CA LYS A 30 -10.22 5.23 17.32
C LYS A 30 -10.40 4.12 16.26
N GLY A 31 -10.64 4.51 15.01
CA GLY A 31 -10.65 3.56 13.89
C GLY A 31 -9.28 2.89 13.79
N GLY A 32 -9.17 1.68 14.32
CA GLY A 32 -7.95 0.90 14.31
C GLY A 32 -7.62 0.41 12.92
N TRP A 33 -6.35 0.17 12.67
CA TRP A 33 -5.89 -0.51 11.46
C TRP A 33 -5.35 -1.86 11.86
N GLU A 34 -5.96 -2.92 11.37
CA GLU A 34 -5.58 -4.29 11.69
C GLU A 34 -4.88 -4.93 10.48
N GLN A 35 -3.64 -5.39 10.69
CA GLN A 35 -2.88 -6.09 9.67
C GLN A 35 -3.56 -7.42 9.33
N GLN A 36 -4.00 -7.56 8.09
CA GLN A 36 -4.62 -8.79 7.60
C GLN A 36 -3.55 -9.77 7.09
N PHE A 37 -2.58 -9.27 6.33
CA PHE A 37 -1.47 -10.07 5.82
C PHE A 37 -0.28 -9.20 5.38
N ASN A 38 0.87 -9.82 5.16
CA ASN A 38 2.01 -9.19 4.50
C ASN A 38 2.52 -10.05 3.34
N VAL A 39 2.97 -9.41 2.26
CA VAL A 39 3.44 -10.08 1.04
C VAL A 39 4.64 -9.37 0.45
N ARG A 40 5.42 -10.10 -0.37
CA ARG A 40 6.47 -9.48 -1.17
C ARG A 40 5.85 -8.71 -2.34
N ALA A 41 6.39 -7.53 -2.60
CA ALA A 41 5.92 -6.63 -3.64
C ALA A 41 7.08 -6.03 -4.43
N GLY A 42 6.78 -5.65 -5.67
CA GLY A 42 7.62 -4.76 -6.47
C GLY A 42 7.05 -3.35 -6.44
N VAL A 43 7.90 -2.35 -6.60
CA VAL A 43 7.50 -0.94 -6.55
C VAL A 43 7.96 -0.24 -7.81
N ILE A 44 7.03 0.40 -8.50
CA ILE A 44 7.29 1.24 -9.66
C ILE A 44 6.99 2.68 -9.26
N HIS A 45 8.05 3.47 -9.14
CA HIS A 45 7.95 4.90 -8.91
C HIS A 45 7.51 5.58 -10.22
N LEU A 46 6.38 6.28 -10.16
CA LEU A 46 5.90 7.10 -11.29
C LEU A 46 6.77 8.36 -11.37
N ARG A 47 7.36 8.63 -12.55
CA ARG A 47 8.42 9.64 -12.70
C ARG A 47 8.04 10.85 -13.57
N GLY A 48 6.85 10.90 -14.17
CA GLY A 48 6.61 11.85 -15.27
C GLY A 48 5.17 12.07 -15.70
N GLY A 49 4.24 12.28 -14.76
CA GLY A 49 2.97 12.96 -15.05
C GLY A 49 2.99 14.32 -14.38
N GLU A 50 2.46 15.36 -15.01
CA GLU A 50 2.44 16.73 -14.45
C GLU A 50 1.81 16.76 -13.03
N ASP A 51 0.81 15.92 -12.80
CA ASP A 51 0.18 15.67 -11.49
C ASP A 51 1.11 15.03 -10.45
N VAL A 52 2.01 14.13 -10.88
CA VAL A 52 3.01 13.46 -10.01
C VAL A 52 4.10 14.43 -9.58
N MET A 53 4.46 15.40 -10.43
CA MET A 53 5.43 16.45 -10.08
C MET A 53 4.83 17.44 -9.06
N ALA A 54 3.56 17.83 -9.24
CA ALA A 54 2.83 18.65 -8.28
C ALA A 54 2.65 17.94 -6.92
N GLY A 55 2.32 16.64 -6.92
CA GLY A 55 2.23 15.83 -5.71
C GLY A 55 3.55 15.77 -4.93
N ARG A 56 4.69 15.66 -5.61
CA ARG A 56 6.02 15.68 -4.97
C ARG A 56 6.33 17.01 -4.29
N LEU A 57 5.89 18.12 -4.88
CA LEU A 57 5.99 19.46 -4.29
C LEU A 57 5.17 19.57 -2.99
N SER A 58 4.06 18.84 -2.90
CA SER A 58 3.16 18.75 -1.74
C SER A 58 3.51 17.60 -0.76
N GLY A 59 4.63 16.89 -0.91
CA GLY A 59 4.99 15.74 -0.06
C GLY A 59 4.15 14.47 -0.29
N ARG A 60 3.38 14.42 -1.39
CA ARG A 60 2.49 13.33 -1.78
C ARG A 60 3.14 12.48 -2.88
N HIS A 61 3.76 11.37 -2.50
CA HIS A 61 4.38 10.44 -3.46
C HIS A 61 3.39 9.35 -3.90
N THR A 62 3.05 9.33 -5.18
CA THR A 62 2.27 8.26 -5.81
C THR A 62 3.20 7.22 -6.44
N GLN A 63 2.93 5.95 -6.19
CA GLN A 63 3.70 4.83 -6.72
C GLN A 63 2.79 3.64 -7.02
N VAL A 64 3.18 2.78 -7.95
CA VAL A 64 2.49 1.53 -8.22
C VAL A 64 3.19 0.42 -7.46
N VAL A 65 2.48 -0.20 -6.53
CA VAL A 65 2.93 -1.40 -5.83
C VAL A 65 2.29 -2.60 -6.50
N PHE A 66 3.08 -3.53 -7.00
CA PHE A 66 2.55 -4.71 -7.65
C PHE A 66 2.91 -5.97 -6.87
N VAL A 67 1.96 -6.89 -6.78
CA VAL A 67 2.07 -8.14 -6.03
C VAL A 67 1.52 -9.30 -6.86
N ARG A 68 1.87 -10.52 -6.48
CA ARG A 68 1.27 -11.70 -7.10
C ARG A 68 -0.21 -11.79 -6.75
N ALA A 69 -1.02 -12.14 -7.73
CA ALA A 69 -2.43 -12.41 -7.51
C ALA A 69 -2.58 -13.68 -6.65
N SER A 70 -3.21 -13.54 -5.49
CA SER A 70 -3.55 -14.61 -4.56
C SER A 70 -4.92 -14.34 -3.95
N SER A 71 -5.54 -15.36 -3.35
CA SER A 71 -6.86 -15.20 -2.71
C SER A 71 -6.88 -14.10 -1.65
N LEU A 72 -5.75 -13.85 -0.96
CA LEU A 72 -5.59 -12.77 0.01
C LEU A 72 -5.55 -11.38 -0.66
N THR A 73 -4.69 -11.21 -1.67
CA THR A 73 -4.51 -9.91 -2.34
C THR A 73 -5.74 -9.48 -3.15
N LYS A 74 -6.56 -10.44 -3.59
CA LYS A 74 -7.84 -10.16 -4.26
C LYS A 74 -8.93 -9.63 -3.32
N GLN A 75 -8.79 -9.81 -2.00
CA GLN A 75 -9.72 -9.27 -1.01
C GLN A 75 -9.42 -7.81 -0.64
N VAL A 76 -8.26 -7.29 -1.06
CA VAL A 76 -7.87 -5.92 -0.79
C VAL A 76 -8.81 -4.97 -1.52
N SER A 77 -9.23 -3.92 -0.82
CA SER A 77 -10.08 -2.86 -1.36
C SER A 77 -9.45 -1.49 -1.11
N THR A 78 -9.98 -0.44 -1.73
CA THR A 78 -9.46 0.93 -1.64
C THR A 78 -9.62 1.57 -0.26
N ASP A 79 -10.46 0.99 0.61
CA ASP A 79 -10.59 1.35 2.03
C ASP A 79 -9.38 0.89 2.87
N TRP A 80 -8.56 -0.02 2.34
CA TRP A 80 -7.41 -0.55 3.06
C TRP A 80 -6.19 0.37 2.90
N ARG A 81 -5.25 0.25 3.83
CA ARG A 81 -3.95 0.90 3.74
C ARG A 81 -2.84 -0.11 3.53
N VAL A 82 -1.71 0.37 3.02
CA VAL A 82 -0.50 -0.41 2.82
C VAL A 82 0.67 0.23 3.54
N ARG A 83 1.49 -0.58 4.19
CA ARG A 83 2.71 -0.15 4.91
C ARG A 83 3.92 -0.89 4.37
N ASP A 84 5.01 -0.18 4.13
CA ASP A 84 6.27 -0.85 3.78
C ASP A 84 6.93 -1.39 5.04
N VAL A 85 6.88 -2.70 5.25
CA VAL A 85 7.43 -3.34 6.45
C VAL A 85 8.94 -3.49 6.43
N ARG A 86 9.58 -3.09 5.33
CA ARG A 86 11.04 -3.11 5.21
C ARG A 86 11.68 -1.83 5.74
N SER A 87 11.06 -0.68 5.53
CA SER A 87 11.59 0.64 5.91
C SER A 87 10.91 1.22 7.16
N GLY A 88 10.12 0.42 7.86
CA GLY A 88 9.41 0.85 9.05
C GLY A 88 9.32 -0.25 10.09
N GLU A 89 9.03 0.16 11.32
CA GLU A 89 8.89 -0.72 12.47
C GLU A 89 7.85 -0.18 13.45
N PHE A 90 7.42 -1.02 14.39
CA PHE A 90 6.58 -0.57 15.50
C PHE A 90 7.46 -0.09 16.64
N VAL A 91 7.31 1.17 17.03
CA VAL A 91 7.97 1.76 18.21
C VAL A 91 6.88 2.23 19.16
N ASP A 92 6.88 1.72 20.39
CA ASP A 92 5.86 2.03 21.40
C ASP A 92 4.42 1.71 20.94
N GLY A 93 4.26 0.61 20.20
CA GLY A 93 2.97 0.21 19.62
C GLY A 93 2.48 1.09 18.46
N ILE A 94 3.23 2.13 18.09
CA ILE A 94 2.92 3.03 16.98
C ILE A 94 3.74 2.65 15.76
N TRP A 95 3.10 2.54 14.60
CA TRP A 95 3.81 2.31 13.35
C TRP A 95 4.67 3.54 12.98
N ARG A 96 5.98 3.34 12.89
CA ARG A 96 6.95 4.33 12.42
C ARG A 96 7.50 3.88 11.08
N GLY A 97 6.90 4.38 10.02
CA GLY A 97 7.31 4.05 8.66
C GLY A 97 6.38 4.62 7.61
N PRO A 98 6.77 4.52 6.33
CA PRO A 98 5.95 5.02 5.25
C PRO A 98 4.65 4.22 5.13
N THR A 99 3.54 4.95 5.12
CA THR A 99 2.19 4.43 4.96
C THR A 99 1.57 5.03 3.71
N PHE A 100 0.86 4.19 2.98
CA PHE A 100 0.26 4.56 1.70
C PHE A 100 -1.20 4.16 1.69
N ASN A 101 -2.03 5.04 1.15
CA ASN A 101 -3.43 4.72 0.91
C ASN A 101 -3.59 4.15 -0.50
N ILE A 102 -4.45 3.14 -0.64
CA ILE A 102 -4.77 2.57 -1.96
C ILE A 102 -5.72 3.55 -2.65
N ARG A 103 -5.43 3.87 -3.91
CA ARG A 103 -6.22 4.76 -4.77
C ARG A 103 -6.94 3.99 -5.86
N ASP A 104 -6.27 2.99 -6.42
CA ASP A 104 -6.80 2.12 -7.47
C ASP A 104 -6.22 0.71 -7.36
N ILE A 105 -7.00 -0.29 -7.81
CA ILE A 105 -6.60 -1.69 -7.89
C ILE A 105 -6.88 -2.19 -9.29
N THR A 106 -5.82 -2.45 -10.04
CA THR A 106 -5.89 -2.92 -11.41
C THR A 106 -5.38 -4.36 -11.51
N LEU A 107 -6.16 -5.24 -12.15
CA LEU A 107 -5.72 -6.58 -12.52
C LEU A 107 -4.91 -6.49 -13.81
N THR A 108 -3.65 -6.91 -13.79
CA THR A 108 -2.83 -6.95 -15.00
C THR A 108 -3.38 -8.01 -15.97
N ASN A 109 -3.20 -7.79 -17.29
CA ASN A 109 -3.61 -8.74 -18.33
C ASN A 109 -2.99 -10.14 -18.16
N ASP A 110 -1.76 -10.21 -17.66
CA ASP A 110 -1.21 -11.40 -17.03
C ASP A 110 -1.84 -11.52 -15.64
N VAL A 111 -2.97 -12.25 -15.53
CA VAL A 111 -3.75 -12.49 -14.30
C VAL A 111 -2.95 -12.98 -13.07
N ALA A 112 -1.65 -13.23 -13.25
CA ALA A 112 -0.66 -13.50 -12.22
C ALA A 112 -0.32 -12.29 -11.34
N TRP A 113 -0.65 -11.06 -11.74
CA TRP A 113 -0.25 -9.83 -11.03
C TRP A 113 -1.43 -8.89 -10.74
N LEU A 114 -1.35 -8.22 -9.60
CA LEU A 114 -2.23 -7.12 -9.19
C LEU A 114 -1.39 -5.86 -9.01
N ASP A 115 -1.84 -4.78 -9.64
CA ASP A 115 -1.24 -3.46 -9.57
C ASP A 115 -2.08 -2.58 -8.63
N PHE A 116 -1.45 -2.10 -7.55
CA PHE A 116 -2.06 -1.18 -6.61
C PHE A 116 -1.47 0.20 -6.84
N LEU A 117 -2.29 1.15 -7.29
CA LEU A 117 -1.90 2.55 -7.27
C LEU A 117 -2.01 3.03 -5.84
N VAL A 118 -0.88 3.30 -5.20
CA VAL A 118 -0.83 3.78 -3.82
C VAL A 118 -0.25 5.16 -3.76
N GLN A 119 -0.72 5.93 -2.79
CA GLN A 119 -0.32 7.31 -2.61
C GLN A 119 0.00 7.56 -1.15
N SER A 120 1.20 8.10 -0.91
CA SER A 120 1.59 8.63 0.39
C SER A 120 0.98 10.00 0.60
N GLY A 121 0.79 10.41 1.85
CA GLY A 121 0.32 11.76 2.23
C GLY A 121 -1.07 11.73 2.88
N GLY A 122 -1.38 12.59 3.86
CA GLY A 122 -0.62 13.62 4.60
C GLY A 122 -0.97 13.51 6.10
N PRO A 123 -0.66 14.50 6.98
CA PRO A 123 -0.56 14.31 8.42
C PRO A 123 -1.82 13.66 9.03
N ASP A 124 -1.59 12.67 9.88
CA ASP A 124 -2.54 12.30 10.94
C ASP A 124 -2.84 13.52 11.81
#